data_AF-A0A962PJG7-F1
#
_entry.id   AF-A0A962PJG7-F1
#
_cell.length_a   1.000
_cell.length_b   1.000
_cell.length_c   1.000
_cell.angle_alpha   90.00
_cell.angle_beta   90.00
_cell.angle_gamma   90.00
#
_symmetry.space_group_name_H-M   'P 1'
#
loop_
_entity.id
_entity.type
_entity.pdbx_description
1 polymer ?
#
loop_
_entity_poly.entity_id
_entity_poly.type
_entity_poly.pdbx_seq_one_letter_code
_entity_poly.pdbx_strand_id
1 'polypeptide(L)'
;MASFDFLKAAIKGYQFAWFHGAELFKFSFPVVFIGVFCELVVIQSGMEENILRRGLLELPATFAQGYFLCELVRYVIYNEPFVLWGYARSSKIGEFQTLYTQRMADRPRKALIQGAVIFYVFQILVATMLWGLSRMAAEIPVDAGSVESVNGPDLLTGLVNLSVVVLILLAAFWSIRLSFLYISFAMGYGVRRYLRKLAGFSSSASLFLCSIFVFLFMLFPAEMVLKILTMALADFPAVWVVLATIVQQYVTVIFHTVMTISAAFGIKEMVEGPSSPRYPNSLI
;
A
#
# COMPACT_ATOMS: atom_id res chain seq x y z
N MET A 1 17.69 10.77 -18.83
CA MET A 1 16.98 9.71 -18.07
C MET A 1 15.51 9.81 -18.42
N ALA A 2 14.81 8.70 -18.67
CA ALA A 2 13.37 8.74 -18.92
C ALA A 2 12.67 9.36 -17.71
N SER A 3 12.05 10.52 -17.90
CA SER A 3 11.26 11.17 -16.86
C SER A 3 10.03 10.31 -16.59
N PHE A 4 9.93 9.75 -15.39
CA PHE A 4 8.73 9.02 -15.02
C PHE A 4 7.58 10.02 -14.82
N ASP A 5 6.53 9.82 -15.60
CA ASP A 5 5.30 10.59 -15.53
C ASP A 5 4.37 9.96 -14.48
N PHE A 6 4.46 10.47 -13.25
CA PHE A 6 3.67 9.99 -12.12
C PHE A 6 2.17 10.15 -12.35
N LEU A 7 1.76 11.18 -13.10
CA LEU A 7 0.36 11.45 -13.41
C LEU A 7 -0.18 10.39 -14.36
N LYS A 8 0.57 10.08 -15.43
CA LYS A 8 0.21 9.00 -16.36
C LYS A 8 0.13 7.64 -15.67
N ALA A 9 1.04 7.35 -14.75
CA ALA A 9 1.02 6.12 -13.97
C ALA A 9 -0.18 6.05 -13.01
N ALA A 10 -0.52 7.16 -12.35
CA ALA A 10 -1.72 7.26 -11.53
C ALA A 10 -2.99 7.04 -12.37
N ILE A 11 -3.12 7.74 -13.51
CA ILE A 11 -4.25 7.60 -14.44
C ILE A 11 -4.44 6.15 -14.88
N LYS A 12 -3.35 5.45 -15.27
CA LYS A 12 -3.43 4.03 -15.65
C LYS A 12 -3.95 3.14 -14.51
N GLY A 13 -3.56 3.41 -13.27
CA GLY A 13 -4.06 2.69 -12.10
C GLY A 13 -5.56 2.88 -11.89
N TYR A 14 -6.02 4.13 -12.00
CA TYR A 14 -7.45 4.45 -11.92
C TYR A 14 -8.26 3.85 -13.07
N GLN A 15 -7.79 3.99 -14.30
CA GLN A 15 -8.44 3.41 -15.48
C GLN A 15 -8.58 1.90 -15.33
N PHE A 16 -7.50 1.22 -14.95
CA PHE A 16 -7.52 -0.22 -14.74
C PHE A 16 -8.54 -0.62 -13.66
N ALA A 17 -8.50 0.06 -12.51
CA ALA A 17 -9.42 -0.21 -11.40
C ALA A 17 -10.88 0.05 -11.77
N TRP A 18 -11.13 1.05 -12.63
CA TRP A 18 -12.47 1.36 -13.14
C TRP A 18 -12.98 0.28 -14.10
N PHE A 19 -12.19 -0.08 -15.12
CA PHE A 19 -12.59 -1.06 -16.12
C PHE A 19 -12.75 -2.48 -15.57
N HIS A 20 -11.91 -2.85 -14.58
CA HIS A 20 -11.92 -4.19 -13.97
C HIS A 20 -12.51 -4.20 -12.56
N GLY A 21 -13.24 -3.16 -12.15
CA GLY A 21 -13.68 -2.95 -10.77
C GLY A 21 -14.50 -4.11 -10.21
N ALA A 22 -15.44 -4.65 -10.99
CA ALA A 22 -16.25 -5.80 -10.57
C ALA A 22 -15.43 -7.08 -10.34
N GLU A 23 -14.35 -7.26 -11.09
CA GLU A 23 -13.45 -8.41 -10.94
C GLU A 23 -12.54 -8.23 -9.73
N LEU A 24 -11.95 -7.05 -9.60
CA LEU A 24 -11.13 -6.67 -8.45
C LEU A 24 -11.91 -6.82 -7.14
N PHE A 25 -13.19 -6.42 -7.14
CA PHE A 25 -14.08 -6.59 -5.99
C PHE A 25 -14.29 -8.05 -5.60
N LYS A 26 -14.53 -8.93 -6.59
CA LYS A 26 -14.70 -10.38 -6.33
C LYS A 26 -13.44 -11.00 -5.75
N PHE A 27 -12.27 -10.61 -6.26
CA PHE A 27 -10.99 -11.14 -5.81
C PHE A 27 -10.51 -10.54 -4.48
N SER A 28 -10.87 -9.30 -4.19
CA SER A 28 -10.53 -8.64 -2.93
C SER A 28 -11.44 -9.07 -1.77
N PHE A 29 -12.64 -9.59 -2.05
CA PHE A 29 -13.60 -9.97 -1.02
C PHE A 29 -13.00 -10.88 0.09
N PRO A 30 -12.29 -11.98 -0.20
CA PRO A 30 -11.68 -12.81 0.85
C PRO A 30 -10.61 -12.07 1.66
N VAL A 31 -9.84 -11.18 1.01
CA VAL A 31 -8.80 -10.37 1.68
C VAL A 31 -9.45 -9.41 2.66
N VAL A 32 -10.50 -8.71 2.23
CA VAL A 32 -11.26 -7.79 3.09
C VAL A 32 -11.90 -8.56 4.24
N PHE A 33 -12.49 -9.72 3.97
CA PHE A 33 -13.11 -10.55 5.01
C PHE A 33 -12.12 -10.97 6.09
N ILE A 34 -10.94 -11.45 5.71
CA ILE A 34 -9.86 -11.80 6.67
C ILE A 34 -9.44 -10.55 7.46
N GLY A 35 -9.30 -9.40 6.80
CA GLY A 35 -8.97 -8.12 7.44
C GLY A 35 -9.98 -7.68 8.49
N VAL A 36 -11.27 -7.69 8.13
CA VAL A 36 -12.36 -7.35 9.05
C VAL A 36 -12.38 -8.31 10.24
N PHE A 37 -12.24 -9.62 9.99
CA PHE A 37 -12.23 -10.61 11.05
C PHE A 37 -11.05 -10.38 12.02
N CYS A 38 -9.83 -10.18 11.51
CA CYS A 38 -8.66 -9.86 12.34
C CYS A 38 -8.86 -8.58 13.16
N GLU A 39 -9.37 -7.50 12.56
CA GLU A 39 -9.61 -6.23 13.25
C GLU A 39 -10.66 -6.39 14.37
N LEU A 40 -11.76 -7.10 14.11
CA LEU A 40 -12.78 -7.36 15.13
C LEU A 40 -12.23 -8.18 16.30
N VAL A 41 -11.33 -9.14 16.05
CA VAL A 41 -10.65 -9.90 17.10
C VAL A 41 -9.73 -8.98 17.94
N VAL A 42 -9.04 -8.04 17.31
CA VAL A 42 -8.21 -7.04 18.01
C VAL A 42 -9.06 -6.16 18.92
N ILE A 43 -10.17 -5.63 18.40
CA ILE A 43 -11.12 -4.78 19.15
C ILE A 43 -11.71 -5.57 20.33
N GLN A 44 -12.22 -6.78 20.07
CA GLN A 44 -12.84 -7.63 21.10
C GLN A 44 -11.86 -8.03 22.22
N SER A 45 -10.57 -8.16 21.89
CA SER A 45 -9.53 -8.54 22.86
C SER A 45 -8.91 -7.35 23.59
N GLY A 46 -9.31 -6.11 23.26
CA GLY A 46 -8.77 -4.89 23.87
C GLY A 46 -7.27 -4.70 23.64
N MET A 47 -6.72 -5.25 22.55
CA MET A 47 -5.28 -5.22 22.26
C MET A 47 -4.85 -4.00 21.43
N GLU A 48 -5.72 -2.99 21.30
CA GLU A 48 -5.52 -1.81 20.45
C GLU A 48 -4.26 -1.02 20.81
N GLU A 49 -3.93 -0.93 22.10
CA GLU A 49 -2.80 -0.15 22.60
C GLU A 49 -1.43 -0.84 22.37
N ASN A 50 -1.42 -2.16 22.21
CA ASN A 50 -0.20 -2.94 22.05
C ASN A 50 0.04 -3.28 20.58
N ILE A 51 0.78 -2.41 19.89
CA ILE A 51 1.09 -2.56 18.45
C ILE A 51 1.65 -3.93 18.11
N LEU A 52 2.53 -4.49 18.95
CA LEU A 52 3.17 -5.78 18.67
C LEU A 52 2.15 -6.92 18.66
N ARG A 53 1.22 -6.91 19.63
CA ARG A 53 0.13 -7.90 19.68
C ARG A 53 -0.87 -7.68 18.56
N ARG A 54 -1.24 -6.43 18.30
CA ARG A 54 -2.10 -6.04 17.18
C ARG A 54 -1.52 -6.52 15.83
N GLY A 55 -0.26 -6.20 15.56
CA GLY A 55 0.43 -6.59 14.32
C GLY A 55 0.63 -8.10 14.16
N LEU A 56 0.67 -8.86 15.26
CA LEU A 56 0.68 -10.32 15.20
C LEU A 56 -0.69 -10.90 14.84
N LEU A 57 -1.77 -10.33 15.39
CA LEU A 57 -3.15 -10.74 15.07
C LEU A 57 -3.57 -10.34 13.66
N GLU A 58 -3.07 -9.21 13.15
CA GLU A 58 -3.30 -8.72 11.79
C GLU A 58 -2.37 -9.38 10.75
N LEU A 59 -1.45 -10.25 11.16
CA LEU A 59 -0.51 -10.93 10.27
C LEU A 59 -1.22 -11.69 9.13
N PRO A 60 -2.28 -12.49 9.38
CA PRO A 60 -2.96 -13.20 8.30
C PRO A 60 -3.60 -12.26 7.28
N ALA A 61 -4.19 -11.15 7.74
CA ALA A 61 -4.82 -10.15 6.89
C ALA A 61 -3.81 -9.43 6.00
N THR A 62 -2.73 -8.93 6.60
CA THR A 62 -1.65 -8.23 5.91
C THR A 62 -0.91 -9.13 4.93
N PHE A 63 -0.68 -10.41 5.27
CA PHE A 63 -0.12 -11.39 4.35
C PHE A 63 -1.05 -11.69 3.17
N ALA A 64 -2.35 -11.92 3.42
CA ALA A 64 -3.34 -12.14 2.37
C ALA A 64 -3.41 -10.93 1.41
N GLN A 65 -3.36 -9.71 1.95
CA GLN A 65 -3.32 -8.49 1.17
C GLN A 65 -2.03 -8.38 0.35
N GLY A 66 -0.86 -8.60 0.95
CA GLY A 66 0.41 -8.58 0.24
C GLY A 66 0.48 -9.60 -0.89
N TYR A 67 -0.06 -10.81 -0.66
CA TYR A 67 -0.16 -11.86 -1.68
C TYR A 67 -1.07 -11.44 -2.83
N PHE A 68 -2.27 -10.91 -2.51
CA PHE A 68 -3.21 -10.36 -3.49
C PHE A 68 -2.58 -9.27 -4.36
N LEU A 69 -1.89 -8.31 -3.75
CA LEU A 69 -1.22 -7.22 -4.47
C LEU A 69 -0.11 -7.74 -5.39
N CYS A 70 0.67 -8.74 -4.96
CA CYS A 70 1.72 -9.32 -5.79
C CYS A 70 1.15 -10.08 -7.00
N GLU A 71 0.08 -10.86 -6.82
CA GLU A 71 -0.64 -11.51 -7.93
C GLU A 71 -1.24 -10.47 -8.89
N LEU A 72 -1.78 -9.38 -8.35
CA LEU A 72 -2.33 -8.28 -9.15
C LEU A 72 -1.27 -7.64 -10.04
N VAL A 73 -0.04 -7.42 -9.53
CA VAL A 73 1.07 -6.93 -10.35
C VAL A 73 1.34 -7.86 -11.52
N ARG A 74 1.35 -9.18 -11.30
CA ARG A 74 1.59 -10.15 -12.39
C ARG A 74 0.47 -10.17 -13.41
N TYR A 75 -0.77 -10.09 -12.95
CA TYR A 75 -1.94 -9.97 -13.81
C TYR A 75 -1.86 -8.73 -14.69
N VAL A 76 -1.65 -7.55 -14.10
CA VAL A 76 -1.65 -6.28 -14.85
C VAL A 76 -0.47 -6.17 -15.81
N ILE A 77 0.73 -6.59 -15.38
CA ILE A 77 1.95 -6.32 -16.13
C ILE A 77 2.23 -7.38 -17.19
N TYR A 78 1.86 -8.63 -16.94
CA TYR A 78 2.20 -9.77 -17.79
C TYR A 78 0.99 -10.54 -18.32
N ASN A 79 -0.24 -10.12 -17.96
CA ASN A 79 -1.47 -10.84 -18.27
C ASN A 79 -1.37 -12.33 -17.87
N GLU A 80 -0.68 -12.60 -16.76
CA GLU A 80 -0.67 -13.94 -16.15
C GLU A 80 -2.04 -14.21 -15.53
N PRO A 81 -2.56 -15.44 -15.58
CA PRO A 81 -3.87 -15.74 -15.02
C PRO A 81 -3.88 -15.43 -13.53
N PHE A 82 -4.92 -14.73 -13.09
CA PHE A 82 -5.08 -14.41 -11.69
C PHE A 82 -5.56 -15.69 -10.98
N VAL A 83 -4.67 -16.31 -10.19
CA VAL A 83 -4.95 -17.56 -9.47
C VAL A 83 -4.93 -17.27 -7.97
N LEU A 84 -6.07 -16.83 -7.46
CA LEU A 84 -6.24 -16.53 -6.05
C LEU A 84 -7.27 -17.50 -5.46
N TRP A 85 -6.96 -18.11 -4.31
CA TRP A 85 -7.88 -18.98 -3.58
C TRP A 85 -8.42 -20.17 -4.40
N GLY A 86 -7.62 -20.71 -5.31
CA GLY A 86 -8.02 -21.84 -6.17
C GLY A 86 -8.91 -21.46 -7.36
N TYR A 87 -9.32 -20.20 -7.49
CA TYR A 87 -10.00 -19.70 -8.68
C TYR A 87 -8.97 -19.17 -9.67
N ALA A 88 -8.84 -19.83 -10.82
CA ALA A 88 -8.02 -19.37 -11.93
C ALA A 88 -8.91 -18.73 -12.98
N ARG A 89 -8.72 -17.43 -13.25
CA ARG A 89 -9.36 -16.77 -14.39
C ARG A 89 -8.30 -16.30 -15.39
N SER A 90 -8.42 -16.79 -16.61
CA SER A 90 -7.72 -16.30 -17.79
C SER A 90 -8.76 -16.01 -18.86
N SER A 91 -8.56 -14.98 -19.68
CA SER A 91 -9.38 -14.77 -20.88
C SER A 91 -9.14 -15.86 -21.95
N LYS A 92 -8.14 -16.74 -21.77
CA LYS A 92 -7.73 -17.77 -22.75
C LYS A 92 -7.39 -19.11 -22.10
N ILE A 93 -8.36 -19.74 -21.44
CA ILE A 93 -8.17 -20.97 -20.62
C ILE A 93 -7.61 -22.16 -21.42
N GLY A 94 -7.88 -22.27 -22.74
CA GLY A 94 -7.48 -23.42 -23.56
C GLY A 94 -6.01 -23.46 -24.02
N GLU A 95 -5.41 -22.32 -24.38
CA GLU A 95 -4.00 -22.24 -24.83
C GLU A 95 -3.02 -21.94 -23.67
N PHE A 96 -3.54 -21.50 -22.52
CA PHE A 96 -2.69 -21.02 -21.42
C PHE A 96 -2.05 -22.13 -20.59
N GLN A 97 -2.54 -23.37 -20.60
CA GLN A 97 -2.05 -24.38 -19.65
C GLN A 97 -0.58 -24.75 -19.90
N THR A 98 -0.13 -24.70 -21.16
CA THR A 98 1.27 -24.94 -21.59
C THR A 98 2.16 -23.70 -21.41
N LEU A 99 1.66 -22.50 -21.73
CA LEU A 99 2.39 -21.24 -21.47
C LEU A 99 2.48 -20.89 -19.98
N TYR A 100 1.48 -21.26 -19.19
CA TYR A 100 1.42 -21.06 -17.74
C TYR A 100 2.43 -21.96 -17.03
N THR A 101 2.58 -23.22 -17.46
CA THR A 101 3.62 -24.12 -16.93
C THR A 101 5.02 -23.63 -17.28
N GLN A 102 5.24 -23.09 -18.49
CA GLN A 102 6.51 -22.45 -18.84
C GLN A 102 6.79 -21.15 -18.04
N ARG A 103 5.81 -20.24 -17.92
CA ARG A 103 6.02 -18.98 -17.17
C ARG A 103 6.12 -19.17 -15.65
N MET A 104 5.44 -20.17 -15.09
CA MET A 104 5.60 -20.58 -13.69
C MET A 104 7.00 -21.14 -13.42
N ALA A 105 7.63 -21.79 -14.40
CA ALA A 105 9.02 -22.24 -14.29
C ALA A 105 9.99 -21.05 -14.24
N ASP A 106 9.73 -20.00 -15.03
CA ASP A 106 10.56 -18.78 -15.05
C ASP A 106 10.31 -17.85 -13.85
N ARG A 107 9.11 -17.87 -13.25
CA ARG A 107 8.72 -16.96 -12.16
C ARG A 107 8.04 -17.70 -11.00
N PRO A 108 8.82 -18.32 -10.10
CA PRO A 108 8.28 -19.19 -9.08
C PRO A 108 7.32 -18.43 -8.15
N ARG A 109 6.28 -19.13 -7.66
CA ARG A 109 5.37 -18.65 -6.60
C ARG A 109 6.10 -18.19 -5.34
N LYS A 110 7.31 -18.68 -5.12
CA LYS A 110 8.21 -18.22 -4.03
C LYS A 110 8.40 -16.70 -4.05
N ALA A 111 8.48 -16.07 -5.23
CA ALA A 111 8.66 -14.62 -5.33
C ALA A 111 7.42 -13.83 -4.88
N LEU A 112 6.21 -14.40 -5.05
CA LEU A 112 4.97 -13.81 -4.54
C LEU A 112 4.91 -13.88 -3.02
N ILE A 113 5.28 -15.02 -2.44
CA ILE A 113 5.34 -15.19 -0.99
C ILE A 113 6.37 -14.23 -0.39
N GLN A 114 7.56 -14.12 -0.99
CA GLN A 114 8.59 -13.17 -0.55
C GLN A 114 8.10 -11.72 -0.66
N GLY A 115 7.43 -11.35 -1.74
CA GLY A 115 6.81 -10.04 -1.90
C GLY A 115 5.77 -9.75 -0.81
N ALA A 116 4.90 -10.71 -0.52
CA ALA A 116 3.89 -10.59 0.54
C ALA A 116 4.52 -10.39 1.93
N VAL A 117 5.58 -11.14 2.24
CA VAL A 117 6.34 -10.98 3.50
C VAL A 117 6.98 -9.59 3.58
N ILE A 118 7.55 -9.08 2.48
CA ILE A 118 8.14 -7.74 2.44
C ILE A 118 7.08 -6.67 2.67
N PHE A 119 5.91 -6.81 2.02
CA PHE A 119 4.78 -5.90 2.23
C PHE A 119 4.34 -5.88 3.69
N TYR A 120 4.21 -7.05 4.32
CA TYR A 120 3.88 -7.18 5.73
C TYR A 120 4.89 -6.48 6.65
N VAL A 121 6.18 -6.80 6.50
CA VAL A 121 7.25 -6.22 7.33
C VAL A 121 7.25 -4.69 7.20
N PHE A 122 7.05 -4.19 5.98
CA PHE A 122 6.99 -2.76 5.75
C PHE A 122 5.77 -2.10 6.42
N GLN A 123 4.59 -2.71 6.33
CA GLN A 123 3.38 -2.20 6.99
C GLN A 123 3.56 -2.09 8.51
N ILE A 124 4.15 -3.11 9.15
CA ILE A 124 4.45 -3.04 10.59
C ILE A 124 5.46 -1.94 10.91
N LEU A 125 6.52 -1.80 10.13
CA LEU A 125 7.51 -0.74 10.35
C LEU A 125 6.88 0.65 10.24
N VAL A 126 5.99 0.87 9.26
CA VAL A 126 5.27 2.13 9.12
C VAL A 126 4.30 2.33 10.29
N ALA A 127 3.53 1.32 10.68
CA ALA A 127 2.59 1.41 11.79
C ALA A 127 3.29 1.73 13.12
N THR A 128 4.38 1.03 13.42
CA THR A 128 5.20 1.28 14.62
C THR A 128 5.82 2.67 14.61
N MET A 129 6.32 3.14 13.46
CA MET A 129 6.83 4.50 13.31
C MET A 129 5.74 5.56 13.53
N LEU A 130 4.58 5.42 12.89
CA LEU A 130 3.47 6.37 13.04
C LEU A 130 2.92 6.42 14.46
N TRP A 131 2.82 5.27 15.13
CA TRP A 131 2.40 5.22 16.53
C TRP A 131 3.46 5.81 17.48
N GLY A 132 4.74 5.59 17.20
CA GLY A 132 5.82 6.26 17.94
C GLY A 132 5.75 7.78 17.81
N LEU A 133 5.53 8.27 16.58
CA LEU A 133 5.35 9.70 16.32
C LEU A 133 4.10 10.27 17.00
N SER A 134 2.98 9.54 17.02
CA SER A 134 1.75 10.03 17.68
C SER A 134 1.91 10.10 19.21
N ARG A 135 2.65 9.17 19.82
CA ARG A 135 3.01 9.23 21.25
C ARG A 135 3.90 10.42 21.56
N MET A 136 4.94 10.64 20.76
CA MET A 136 5.81 11.82 20.92
C MET A 136 5.05 13.13 20.75
N ALA A 137 4.06 13.19 19.85
CA ALA A 137 3.22 14.38 19.67
C ALA A 137 2.24 14.59 20.84
N ALA A 138 1.71 13.51 21.43
CA ALA A 138 0.79 13.58 22.57
C ALA A 138 1.48 13.96 23.89
N GLU A 139 2.78 13.70 24.01
CA GLU A 139 3.59 14.05 25.18
C GLU A 139 4.14 15.48 25.16
N ILE A 140 3.80 16.30 24.15
CA ILE A 140 4.10 17.74 24.17
C ILE A 140 3.08 18.39 25.11
N PRO A 141 3.45 18.81 26.34
CA PRO A 141 2.51 19.43 27.25
C PRO A 141 2.08 20.77 26.64
N VAL A 142 0.79 20.87 26.30
CA VAL A 142 0.14 22.15 26.01
C VAL A 142 -0.18 22.80 27.35
N ASP A 143 0.86 23.14 28.12
CA ASP A 143 0.72 23.99 29.30
C ASP A 143 0.58 25.44 28.85
N ALA A 144 -0.60 25.75 28.32
CA ALA A 144 -1.12 27.10 28.28
C ALA A 144 -1.55 27.49 29.71
N GLY A 145 -0.59 27.78 30.61
CA GLY A 145 -0.97 28.23 31.95
C GLY A 145 0.11 28.53 32.98
N SER A 146 1.35 28.03 32.88
CA SER A 146 2.38 28.32 33.88
C SER A 146 3.51 29.16 33.29
N VAL A 147 3.44 30.46 33.56
CA VAL A 147 4.61 31.33 33.61
C VAL A 147 5.44 30.88 34.81
N GLU A 148 6.26 29.85 34.64
CA GLU A 148 7.42 29.63 35.50
C GLU A 148 8.70 29.73 34.67
N SER A 149 9.47 30.74 35.03
CA SER A 149 10.78 31.08 34.50
C SER A 149 11.77 29.93 34.72
N VAL A 150 12.04 29.14 33.70
CA VAL A 150 13.24 28.30 33.62
C VAL A 150 13.68 28.30 32.17
N ASN A 151 14.83 28.93 31.89
CA ASN A 151 15.60 28.91 30.63
C ASN A 151 14.77 28.50 29.40
N GLY A 152 14.28 29.50 28.65
CA GLY A 152 13.63 29.26 27.35
C GLY A 152 14.46 28.25 26.56
N PRO A 153 13.82 27.27 25.88
CA PRO A 153 14.52 26.13 25.29
C PRO A 153 15.72 26.67 24.52
N ASP A 154 16.91 26.31 24.98
CA ASP A 154 18.16 26.80 24.38
C ASP A 154 18.00 26.70 22.87
N LEU A 155 18.26 27.80 22.16
CA LEU A 155 18.03 27.89 20.71
C LEU A 155 18.72 26.72 19.99
N LEU A 156 19.83 26.23 20.55
CA LEU A 156 20.53 25.01 20.18
C LEU A 156 19.69 23.73 20.32
N THR A 157 19.00 23.52 21.45
CA THR A 157 18.10 22.36 21.66
C THR A 157 16.93 22.38 20.68
N GLY A 158 16.36 23.57 20.42
CA GLY A 158 15.31 23.73 19.39
C GLY A 158 15.82 23.39 17.98
N LEU A 159 17.00 23.87 17.61
CA LEU A 159 17.64 23.57 16.33
C LEU A 159 18.02 22.08 16.18
N VAL A 160 18.53 21.46 17.24
CA VAL A 160 18.85 20.03 17.26
C VAL A 160 17.58 19.21 17.01
N ASN A 161 16.50 19.48 17.74
CA ASN A 161 15.23 18.76 17.55
C ASN A 161 14.68 18.93 16.13
N LEU A 162 14.71 20.15 15.59
CA LEU A 162 14.29 20.40 14.21
C LEU A 162 15.16 19.65 13.20
N SER A 163 16.49 19.62 13.40
CA SER A 163 17.40 18.89 12.52
C SER A 163 17.14 17.39 12.53
N VAL A 164 16.84 16.81 13.70
CA VAL A 164 16.49 15.38 13.84
C VAL A 164 15.20 15.08 13.11
N VAL A 165 14.16 15.91 13.27
CA VAL A 165 12.89 15.74 12.55
C VAL A 165 13.08 15.82 11.04
N VAL A 166 13.86 16.79 10.54
CA VAL A 166 14.16 16.92 9.11
C VAL A 166 14.91 15.70 8.58
N LEU A 167 15.89 15.18 9.33
CA LEU A 167 16.60 13.96 8.96
C LEU A 167 15.68 12.74 8.91
N ILE A 168 14.76 12.59 9.87
CA ILE A 168 13.75 11.53 9.87
C ILE A 168 12.84 11.65 8.63
N LEU A 169 12.39 12.86 8.28
CA LEU A 169 11.56 13.09 7.10
C LEU A 169 12.31 12.78 5.79
N LEU A 170 13.57 13.18 5.68
CA LEU A 170 14.41 12.85 4.53
C LEU A 170 14.65 11.35 4.42
N ALA A 171 14.90 10.67 5.54
CA ALA A 171 15.03 9.23 5.59
C ALA A 171 13.72 8.53 5.19
N ALA A 172 12.56 9.01 5.68
CA ALA A 172 11.24 8.49 5.33
C ALA A 172 10.97 8.67 3.82
N PHE A 173 11.21 9.87 3.29
CA PHE A 173 11.07 10.16 1.87
C PHE A 173 12.00 9.28 1.00
N TRP A 174 13.23 9.06 1.45
CA TRP A 174 14.15 8.16 0.75
C TRP A 174 13.72 6.70 0.84
N SER A 175 13.15 6.30 1.99
CA SER A 175 12.70 4.92 2.25
C SER A 175 11.48 4.53 1.42
N ILE A 176 10.78 5.48 0.78
CA ILE A 176 9.58 5.16 0.01
C ILE A 176 9.81 4.18 -1.14
N ARG A 177 11.00 4.15 -1.74
CA ARG A 177 11.31 3.12 -2.75
C ARG A 177 11.38 1.71 -2.17
N LEU A 178 11.65 1.59 -0.86
CA LEU A 178 11.65 0.33 -0.15
C LEU A 178 10.22 -0.17 0.08
N SER A 179 9.24 0.74 0.20
CA SER A 179 7.83 0.36 0.34
C SER A 179 7.33 -0.42 -0.88
N PHE A 180 7.87 -0.14 -2.06
CA PHE A 180 7.50 -0.80 -3.33
C PHE A 180 8.40 -1.99 -3.69
N LEU A 181 9.25 -2.48 -2.78
CA LEU A 181 10.09 -3.66 -3.05
C LEU A 181 9.25 -4.90 -3.39
N TYR A 182 8.08 -5.07 -2.77
CA TYR A 182 7.19 -6.20 -3.08
C TYR A 182 6.78 -6.22 -4.56
N ILE A 183 6.63 -5.05 -5.20
CA ILE A 183 6.33 -4.94 -6.65
C ILE A 183 7.51 -5.46 -7.47
N SER A 184 8.75 -5.12 -7.09
CA SER A 184 9.95 -5.65 -7.75
C SER A 184 10.01 -7.18 -7.68
N PHE A 185 9.70 -7.75 -6.52
CA PHE A 185 9.66 -9.20 -6.35
C PHE A 185 8.53 -9.84 -7.15
N ALA A 186 7.34 -9.23 -7.16
CA ALA A 186 6.21 -9.69 -7.97
C ALA A 186 6.56 -9.71 -9.47
N MET A 187 7.32 -8.72 -9.95
CA MET A 187 7.84 -8.64 -11.32
C MET A 187 9.01 -9.60 -11.61
N GLY A 188 9.62 -10.21 -10.59
CA GLY A 188 10.80 -11.05 -10.75
C GLY A 188 12.10 -10.26 -10.97
N TYR A 189 12.12 -8.95 -10.68
CA TYR A 189 13.35 -8.17 -10.71
C TYR A 189 14.17 -8.42 -9.44
N GLY A 190 15.46 -8.72 -9.60
CA GLY A 190 16.38 -8.80 -8.48
C GLY A 190 16.50 -7.45 -7.75
N VAL A 191 16.46 -7.47 -6.41
CA VAL A 191 16.51 -6.28 -5.54
C VAL A 191 17.67 -5.34 -5.90
N ARG A 192 18.86 -5.90 -6.15
CA ARG A 192 20.05 -5.11 -6.54
C ARG A 192 19.88 -4.40 -7.88
N ARG A 193 19.11 -4.96 -8.81
CA ARG A 193 18.82 -4.33 -10.11
C ARG A 193 17.80 -3.22 -9.94
N TYR A 194 16.74 -3.48 -9.18
CA TYR A 194 15.72 -2.50 -8.82
C TYR A 194 16.32 -1.27 -8.13
N LEU A 195 17.06 -1.46 -7.03
CA LEU A 195 17.66 -0.37 -6.25
C LEU A 195 18.69 0.44 -7.03
N ARG A 196 19.44 -0.19 -7.95
CA ARG A 196 20.39 0.53 -8.81
C ARG A 196 19.69 1.33 -9.91
N LYS A 197 18.58 0.84 -10.46
CA LYS A 197 17.80 1.56 -11.49
C LYS A 197 16.99 2.71 -10.89
N LEU A 198 16.56 2.57 -9.65
CA LEU A 198 15.89 3.60 -8.85
C LEU A 198 16.87 4.34 -7.93
N ALA A 199 18.15 4.36 -8.31
CA ALA A 199 19.15 5.15 -7.60
C ALA A 199 18.98 6.62 -7.98
N GLY A 200 18.20 7.34 -7.19
CA GLY A 200 18.02 8.77 -7.36
C GLY A 200 16.92 9.33 -6.47
N PHE A 201 17.09 10.60 -6.06
CA PHE A 201 16.05 11.32 -5.31
C PHE A 201 14.81 11.55 -6.17
N SER A 202 15.00 11.77 -7.49
CA SER A 202 13.92 11.98 -8.44
C SER A 202 12.94 10.80 -8.51
N SER A 203 13.42 9.55 -8.53
CA SER A 203 12.52 8.39 -8.55
C SER A 203 11.71 8.24 -7.27
N SER A 204 12.32 8.51 -6.10
CA SER A 204 11.58 8.53 -4.83
C SER A 204 10.55 9.64 -4.80
N ALA A 205 10.90 10.84 -5.27
CA ALA A 205 9.99 11.97 -5.38
C ALA A 205 8.77 11.65 -6.24
N SER A 206 8.98 11.01 -7.39
CA SER A 206 7.85 10.72 -8.25
C SER A 206 6.98 9.56 -7.74
N LEU A 207 7.56 8.55 -7.10
CA LEU A 207 6.77 7.50 -6.41
C LEU A 207 5.98 8.09 -5.24
N PHE A 208 6.56 9.04 -4.50
CA PHE A 208 5.88 9.79 -3.45
C PHE A 208 4.74 10.64 -3.99
N LEU A 209 4.96 11.40 -5.06
CA LEU A 209 3.92 12.19 -5.72
C LEU A 209 2.80 11.32 -6.28
N CYS A 210 3.15 10.16 -6.86
CA CYS A 210 2.16 9.16 -7.28
C CYS A 210 1.33 8.67 -6.08
N SER A 211 1.98 8.38 -4.95
CA SER A 211 1.33 7.96 -3.71
C SER A 211 0.37 9.01 -3.17
N ILE A 212 0.83 10.27 -3.08
CA ILE A 212 0.00 11.39 -2.63
C ILE A 212 -1.18 11.60 -3.57
N PHE A 213 -0.95 11.57 -4.88
CA PHE A 213 -2.01 11.82 -5.85
C PHE A 213 -3.10 10.74 -5.78
N VAL A 214 -2.70 9.47 -5.65
CA VAL A 214 -3.64 8.37 -5.43
C VAL A 214 -4.36 8.53 -4.09
N PHE A 215 -3.63 8.88 -3.03
CA PHE A 215 -4.17 9.07 -1.69
C PHE A 215 -5.21 10.19 -1.62
N LEU A 216 -4.88 11.39 -2.10
CA LEU A 216 -5.77 12.56 -2.04
C LEU A 216 -7.09 12.31 -2.78
N PHE A 217 -7.03 11.67 -3.94
CA PHE A 217 -8.23 11.41 -4.74
C PHE A 217 -9.12 10.31 -4.13
N MET A 218 -8.53 9.35 -3.39
CA MET A 218 -9.27 8.33 -2.64
C MET A 218 -9.76 8.83 -1.27
N LEU A 219 -9.08 9.80 -0.65
CA LEU A 219 -9.42 10.33 0.66
C LEU A 219 -10.80 10.98 0.66
N PHE A 220 -11.09 11.81 -0.34
CA PHE A 220 -12.36 12.54 -0.43
C PHE A 220 -13.60 11.62 -0.45
N PRO A 221 -13.72 10.63 -1.37
CA PRO A 221 -14.87 9.73 -1.37
C PRO A 221 -14.92 8.86 -0.10
N ALA A 222 -13.78 8.44 0.45
CA ALA A 222 -13.75 7.68 1.69
C ALA A 222 -14.32 8.47 2.88
N GLU A 223 -13.89 9.73 3.04
CA GLU A 223 -14.39 10.65 4.06
C GLU A 223 -15.89 10.94 3.88
N MET A 224 -16.35 11.13 2.64
CA MET A 224 -17.78 11.31 2.38
C MET A 224 -18.61 10.10 2.82
N VAL A 225 -18.17 8.89 2.44
CA VAL A 225 -18.87 7.66 2.81
C VAL A 225 -18.88 7.47 4.33
N LEU A 226 -17.75 7.70 5.00
CA LEU A 226 -17.66 7.60 6.46
C LEU A 226 -18.60 8.59 7.14
N LYS A 227 -18.61 9.87 6.74
CA LYS A 227 -19.51 10.88 7.32
C LYS A 227 -20.98 10.56 7.14
N ILE A 228 -21.37 10.10 5.94
CA ILE A 228 -22.76 9.70 5.67
C ILE A 228 -23.16 8.54 6.59
N LEU A 229 -22.30 7.54 6.74
CA LEU A 229 -22.56 6.41 7.63
C LEU A 229 -22.60 6.83 9.10
N THR A 230 -21.73 7.75 9.53
CA THR A 230 -21.77 8.30 10.91
C THR A 230 -23.09 8.99 11.19
N MET A 231 -23.58 9.81 10.25
CA MET A 231 -24.87 10.48 10.40
C MET A 231 -26.04 9.49 10.40
N ALA A 232 -25.99 8.45 9.56
CA ALA A 232 -27.06 7.46 9.45
C ALA A 232 -27.15 6.48 10.63
N LEU A 233 -26.04 6.24 11.33
CA LEU A 233 -25.90 5.21 12.37
C LEU A 233 -25.57 5.79 13.75
N ALA A 234 -25.77 7.08 13.97
CA ALA A 234 -25.45 7.78 15.22
C ALA A 234 -26.07 7.09 16.46
N ASP A 235 -27.26 6.52 16.31
CA ASP A 235 -28.00 5.86 17.41
C ASP A 235 -27.57 4.39 17.65
N PHE A 236 -26.74 3.82 16.79
CA PHE A 236 -26.36 2.39 16.84
C PHE A 236 -24.83 2.21 16.91
N PRO A 237 -24.20 2.50 18.06
CA PRO A 237 -22.74 2.56 18.17
C PRO A 237 -22.05 1.22 17.84
N ALA A 238 -22.64 0.08 18.24
CA ALA A 238 -22.06 -1.23 17.94
C ALA A 238 -22.13 -1.57 16.43
N VAL A 239 -23.25 -1.26 15.78
CA VAL A 239 -23.43 -1.48 14.33
C VAL A 239 -22.52 -0.56 13.53
N TRP A 240 -22.39 0.69 13.98
CA TRP A 240 -21.46 1.67 13.43
C TRP A 240 -20.02 1.14 13.41
N VAL A 241 -19.50 0.63 14.54
CA VAL A 241 -18.12 0.12 14.61
C VAL A 241 -17.88 -0.97 13.56
N VAL A 242 -18.76 -1.96 13.48
CA VAL A 242 -18.62 -3.06 12.51
C VAL A 242 -18.66 -2.57 11.07
N LEU A 243 -19.62 -1.70 10.72
CA LEU A 243 -19.74 -1.17 9.36
C LEU A 243 -18.59 -0.25 9.00
N ALA A 244 -18.13 0.59 9.93
CA ALA A 244 -16.97 1.45 9.75
C ALA A 244 -15.71 0.61 9.49
N THR A 245 -15.49 -0.47 10.26
CA THR A 245 -14.39 -1.42 10.02
C THR A 245 -14.47 -2.05 8.64
N ILE A 246 -15.65 -2.50 8.20
CA ILE A 246 -15.83 -3.07 6.85
C ILE A 246 -15.47 -2.06 5.77
N VAL A 247 -16.01 -0.84 5.87
CA VAL A 247 -15.76 0.23 4.90
C VAL A 247 -14.29 0.63 4.88
N GLN A 248 -13.67 0.81 6.05
CA GLN A 248 -12.26 1.12 6.17
C GLN A 248 -11.38 0.05 5.51
N GLN A 249 -11.68 -1.24 5.72
CA GLN A 249 -10.94 -2.34 5.10
C GLN A 249 -11.11 -2.35 3.58
N TYR A 250 -12.32 -2.10 3.07
CA TYR A 250 -12.54 -1.96 1.63
C TYR A 250 -11.76 -0.79 1.03
N VAL A 251 -11.85 0.40 1.63
CA VAL A 251 -11.14 1.59 1.19
C VAL A 251 -9.63 1.33 1.18
N THR A 252 -9.11 0.69 2.23
CA THR A 252 -7.68 0.35 2.36
C THR A 252 -7.24 -0.60 1.23
N VAL A 253 -8.01 -1.65 0.95
CA VAL A 253 -7.69 -2.59 -0.13
C VAL A 253 -7.78 -1.92 -1.49
N ILE A 254 -8.80 -1.09 -1.74
CA ILE A 254 -8.94 -0.33 -3.00
C ILE A 254 -7.76 0.63 -3.19
N PHE A 255 -7.41 1.39 -2.15
CA PHE A 255 -6.27 2.30 -2.17
C PHE A 255 -4.97 1.57 -2.50
N HIS A 256 -4.66 0.49 -1.78
CA HIS A 256 -3.45 -0.30 -2.06
C HIS A 256 -3.46 -0.94 -3.45
N THR A 257 -4.63 -1.33 -3.96
CA THR A 257 -4.80 -1.88 -5.32
C THR A 257 -4.41 -0.84 -6.36
N VAL A 258 -5.05 0.34 -6.32
CA VAL A 258 -4.77 1.43 -7.27
C VAL A 258 -3.31 1.85 -7.16
N MET A 259 -2.82 2.03 -5.94
CA MET A 259 -1.44 2.45 -5.71
C MET A 259 -0.42 1.43 -6.24
N THR A 260 -0.67 0.14 -6.00
CA THR A 260 0.20 -0.93 -6.50
C THR A 260 0.23 -0.96 -8.02
N ILE A 261 -0.92 -0.83 -8.68
CA ILE A 261 -0.99 -0.81 -10.13
C ILE A 261 -0.25 0.39 -10.71
N SER A 262 -0.49 1.59 -10.15
CA SER A 262 0.17 2.81 -10.58
C SER A 262 1.68 2.72 -10.42
N ALA A 263 2.15 2.30 -9.25
CA ALA A 263 3.57 2.08 -9.00
C ALA A 263 4.16 0.99 -9.91
N ALA A 264 3.42 -0.08 -10.20
CA ALA A 264 3.88 -1.15 -11.08
C ALA A 264 4.11 -0.65 -12.51
N PHE A 265 3.18 0.11 -13.09
CA PHE A 265 3.39 0.73 -14.40
C PHE A 265 4.60 1.67 -14.40
N GLY A 266 4.75 2.45 -13.33
CA GLY A 266 5.86 3.37 -13.18
C GLY A 266 7.21 2.71 -13.07
N ILE A 267 7.33 1.72 -12.19
CA ILE A 267 8.55 0.95 -11.99
C ILE A 267 8.93 0.23 -13.27
N LYS A 268 7.97 -0.35 -14.00
CA LYS A 268 8.24 -0.99 -15.30
C LYS A 268 8.86 0.00 -16.29
N GLU A 269 8.25 1.18 -16.45
CA GLU A 269 8.75 2.23 -17.36
C GLU A 269 10.13 2.74 -16.96
N MET A 270 10.42 2.87 -15.66
CA MET A 270 11.75 3.27 -15.18
C MET A 270 12.81 2.18 -15.39
N VAL A 271 12.46 0.90 -15.22
CA VAL A 271 13.42 -0.22 -15.28
C VAL A 271 13.70 -0.65 -16.72
N GLU A 272 12.66 -0.77 -17.54
CA GLU A 272 12.73 -1.25 -18.93
C GLU A 272 12.89 -0.11 -19.94
N GLY A 273 12.65 1.14 -19.52
CA GLY A 273 12.56 2.30 -20.41
C GLY A 273 11.15 2.48 -20.99
N PRO A 274 10.88 3.58 -21.72
CA PRO A 274 9.65 3.73 -22.47
C PRO A 274 9.58 2.64 -23.53
N SER A 275 8.86 1.56 -23.22
CA SER A 275 8.68 0.44 -24.13
C SER A 275 8.04 0.95 -25.43
N SER A 276 8.73 0.74 -26.56
CA SER A 276 8.05 0.76 -27.87
C SER A 276 6.90 -0.26 -27.85
N PRO A 277 5.82 -0.06 -28.62
CA PRO A 277 4.56 -0.79 -28.48
C PRO A 277 4.74 -2.25 -28.91
N ARG A 278 5.26 -3.10 -28.02
CA ARG A 278 5.33 -4.56 -28.20
C ARG A 278 4.18 -5.31 -27.55
N TYR A 279 3.23 -4.59 -26.95
CA TYR A 279 1.93 -5.15 -26.60
C TYR A 279 0.86 -4.30 -27.29
N PRO A 280 0.03 -4.90 -28.16
CA PRO A 280 -1.04 -4.18 -28.81
C PRO A 280 -2.00 -3.64 -27.74
N ASN A 281 -2.49 -2.43 -27.99
CA ASN A 281 -3.54 -1.72 -27.25
C ASN A 281 -4.90 -2.45 -27.27
N SER A 282 -4.94 -3.78 -27.19
CA SER A 282 -6.18 -4.53 -27.45
C SER A 282 -7.10 -4.69 -26.24
N LEU A 283 -6.82 -4.03 -25.10
CA LEU A 283 -7.67 -4.13 -23.90
C LEU A 283 -7.73 -2.81 -23.09
N ILE A 284 -7.76 -1.68 -23.79
CA ILE A 284 -8.38 -0.44 -23.26
C ILE A 284 -9.55 -0.12 -24.18
#